data_AF-A0A6C0CE66-F1
#
_entry.id   AF-A0A6C0CE66-F1
#
_cell.length_a   1.000
_cell.length_b   1.000
_cell.length_c   1.000
_cell.angle_alpha   90.00
_cell.angle_beta   90.00
_cell.angle_gamma   90.00
#
_symmetry.space_group_name_H-M   'P 1'
#
loop_
_entity.id
_entity.type
_entity.pdbx_description
1 polymer ?
#
loop_
_entity_poly.entity_id
_entity_poly.type
_entity_poly.pdbx_seq_one_letter_code
_entity_poly.pdbx_strand_id
1 'polypeptide(L)'
;MNILTSVPERKERSELAYTKNSEQLKQDKPQNYEANSYISILDSYSIYLPRLAFLFLLFTVVTSGFITELLSCQMRYVLTYNIYARHFLAILMIFIFIMGLGGWSIDAKLDAMAKNDWTSGNVIETLIMSLVIYSAFLISSKSQLVPNLIFFGLLLLLYLINTQRNFWKARNMISVHNNAFMLYTTYILGASSIVTLLYGFINYIYYQKSQYGDNFSWFYFILGGQKCASLENEGYGGKKTRHKKH
;
A
#
# COMPACT_ATOMS: atom_id res chain seq x y z
N MET A 1 61.52 -54.49 -14.15
CA MET A 1 61.47 -53.12 -13.59
C MET A 1 60.12 -52.99 -12.91
N ASN A 2 60.13 -53.06 -11.57
CA ASN A 2 58.94 -53.06 -10.71
C ASN A 2 58.40 -51.63 -10.57
N ILE A 3 57.09 -51.43 -10.69
CA ILE A 3 56.40 -50.35 -9.98
C ILE A 3 55.10 -50.90 -9.38
N LEU A 4 55.01 -50.72 -8.07
CA LEU A 4 54.01 -51.20 -7.14
C LEU A 4 52.67 -50.46 -7.23
N THR A 5 51.65 -51.18 -6.81
CA THR A 5 50.28 -50.80 -6.44
C THR A 5 50.20 -49.93 -5.17
N SER A 6 49.23 -49.00 -5.09
CA SER A 6 48.63 -48.56 -3.81
C SER A 6 47.22 -47.94 -3.94
N VAL A 7 46.24 -48.69 -3.43
CA VAL A 7 44.98 -48.42 -2.67
C VAL A 7 44.33 -47.01 -2.65
N PRO A 8 42.97 -46.91 -2.73
CA PRO A 8 42.19 -45.71 -2.40
C PRO A 8 41.63 -45.74 -0.96
N GLU A 9 42.01 -44.77 -0.12
CA GLU A 9 41.57 -44.66 1.28
C GLU A 9 40.98 -43.26 1.57
N ARG A 10 39.88 -42.91 0.90
CA ARG A 10 39.20 -41.60 1.08
C ARG A 10 37.68 -41.69 0.94
N LYS A 11 37.04 -42.65 1.62
CA LYS A 11 35.57 -42.75 1.63
C LYS A 11 34.92 -42.81 3.03
N GLU A 12 35.68 -43.00 4.11
CA GLU A 12 35.09 -43.18 5.45
C GLU A 12 34.97 -41.91 6.31
N ARG A 13 35.67 -40.80 5.99
CA ARG A 13 35.55 -39.55 6.77
C ARG A 13 34.32 -38.69 6.45
N SER A 14 33.58 -38.98 5.37
CA SER A 14 32.41 -38.17 4.97
C SER A 14 31.11 -38.60 5.64
N GLU A 15 30.99 -39.84 6.12
CA GLU A 15 29.74 -40.31 6.75
C GLU A 15 29.65 -39.94 8.24
N LEU A 16 30.76 -39.90 8.96
CA LEU A 16 30.75 -39.56 10.39
C LEU A 16 30.45 -38.07 10.68
N ALA A 17 30.65 -37.18 9.71
CA ALA A 17 30.31 -35.76 9.83
C ALA A 17 28.83 -35.47 9.53
N TYR A 18 28.13 -36.39 8.86
CA TYR A 18 26.72 -36.23 8.51
C TYR A 18 25.79 -36.61 9.68
N THR A 19 26.14 -37.66 10.44
CA THR A 19 25.35 -38.13 11.58
C THR A 19 25.35 -37.14 12.75
N LYS A 20 26.47 -36.45 13.02
CA LYS A 20 26.57 -35.52 14.16
C LYS A 20 25.74 -34.23 13.99
N ASN A 21 25.48 -33.79 12.75
CA ASN A 21 24.60 -32.66 12.47
C ASN A 21 23.10 -33.01 12.55
N SER A 22 22.75 -34.30 12.46
CA SER A 22 21.35 -34.74 12.49
C SER A 22 20.77 -34.83 13.91
N GLU A 23 21.62 -34.93 14.94
CA GLU A 23 21.19 -34.97 16.35
C GLU A 23 21.04 -33.57 16.96
N GLN A 24 21.84 -32.59 16.56
CA GLN A 24 21.63 -31.19 16.98
C GLN A 24 20.38 -30.54 16.35
N LEU A 25 19.86 -31.08 15.24
CA LEU A 25 18.63 -30.58 14.60
C LEU A 25 17.33 -31.05 15.28
N LYS A 26 17.41 -31.94 16.29
CA LYS A 26 16.23 -32.56 16.94
C LYS A 26 15.87 -31.96 18.30
N GLN A 27 16.64 -31.01 18.83
CA GLN A 27 16.46 -30.51 20.20
C GLN A 27 15.95 -29.07 20.29
N ASP A 28 15.28 -28.57 19.24
CA ASP A 28 14.77 -27.18 19.14
C ASP A 28 13.31 -27.10 18.66
N LYS A 29 12.48 -28.08 19.04
CA LYS A 29 11.05 -28.16 18.65
C LYS A 29 10.18 -28.45 19.86
N PRO A 30 9.70 -27.39 20.53
CA PRO A 30 8.25 -27.14 20.45
C PRO A 30 7.85 -25.66 20.25
N GLN A 31 8.74 -24.68 20.47
CA GLN A 31 8.39 -23.24 20.34
C GLN A 31 8.36 -22.72 18.89
N ASN A 32 8.97 -23.45 17.96
CA ASN A 32 9.15 -23.01 16.56
C ASN A 32 7.89 -23.21 15.70
N TYR A 33 6.89 -23.98 16.14
CA TYR A 33 5.69 -24.25 15.32
C TYR A 33 4.66 -23.11 15.36
N GLU A 34 4.42 -22.48 16.50
CA GLU A 34 3.49 -21.33 16.59
C GLU A 34 4.05 -20.07 15.91
N ALA A 35 5.34 -19.74 16.14
CA ALA A 35 5.99 -18.60 15.49
C ALA A 35 5.96 -18.72 13.95
N ASN A 36 6.12 -19.93 13.42
CA ASN A 36 6.02 -20.17 11.97
C ASN A 36 4.59 -19.99 11.43
N SER A 37 3.56 -20.27 12.22
CA SER A 37 2.15 -20.05 11.82
C SER A 37 1.85 -18.56 11.64
N TYR A 38 2.16 -17.72 12.62
CA TYR A 38 1.92 -16.26 12.53
C TYR A 38 2.73 -15.61 11.42
N ILE A 39 4.00 -15.99 11.27
CA ILE A 39 4.86 -15.47 10.20
C ILE A 39 4.29 -15.84 8.82
N SER A 40 3.71 -17.04 8.66
CA SER A 40 3.09 -17.44 7.39
C SER A 40 1.86 -16.60 7.02
N ILE A 41 1.05 -16.19 8.01
CA ILE A 41 -0.10 -15.31 7.81
C ILE A 41 0.39 -13.90 7.43
N LEU A 42 1.37 -13.36 8.15
CA LEU A 42 1.96 -12.05 7.82
C LEU A 42 2.63 -12.06 6.43
N ASP A 43 3.31 -13.16 6.06
CA ASP A 43 3.92 -13.30 4.74
C ASP A 43 2.88 -13.28 3.62
N SER A 44 1.71 -13.90 3.83
CA SER A 44 0.59 -13.84 2.90
C SER A 44 0.09 -12.40 2.70
N TYR A 45 -0.05 -11.61 3.78
CA TYR A 45 -0.40 -10.19 3.69
C TYR A 45 0.67 -9.34 3.00
N SER A 46 1.95 -9.71 3.12
CA SER A 46 3.08 -8.98 2.52
C SER A 46 3.08 -8.99 0.98
N ILE A 47 2.34 -9.90 0.35
CA ILE A 47 2.15 -9.95 -1.10
C ILE A 47 1.30 -8.77 -1.59
N TYR A 48 0.34 -8.33 -0.76
CA TYR A 48 -0.62 -7.29 -1.10
C TYR A 48 -0.17 -5.88 -0.70
N LEU A 49 0.71 -5.78 0.30
CA LEU A 49 1.31 -4.52 0.77
C LEU A 49 2.02 -3.67 -0.32
N PRO A 50 2.80 -4.24 -1.27
CA PRO A 50 3.39 -3.45 -2.35
C PRO A 50 2.33 -2.97 -3.35
N ARG A 51 1.23 -3.73 -3.55
CA ARG A 51 0.09 -3.30 -4.36
C ARG A 51 -0.61 -2.08 -3.73
N LEU A 52 -0.69 -2.03 -2.39
CA LEU A 52 -1.19 -0.86 -1.65
C LEU A 52 -0.24 0.34 -1.75
N ALA A 53 1.06 0.13 -1.70
CA ALA A 53 2.04 1.21 -1.83
C ALA A 53 2.01 1.95 -3.17
N PHE A 54 1.54 1.31 -4.25
CA PHE A 54 1.26 1.99 -5.52
C PHE A 54 0.17 3.07 -5.40
N LEU A 55 -0.62 3.10 -4.31
CA LEU A 55 -1.48 4.23 -3.97
C LEU A 55 -0.72 5.55 -3.86
N PHE A 56 0.52 5.52 -3.38
CA PHE A 56 1.36 6.71 -3.30
C PHE A 56 1.75 7.23 -4.69
N LEU A 57 2.11 6.31 -5.59
CA LEU A 57 2.39 6.64 -7.00
C LEU A 57 1.14 7.21 -7.68
N LEU A 58 0.00 6.57 -7.47
CA LEU A 58 -1.27 7.02 -8.03
C LEU A 58 -1.69 8.37 -7.48
N PHE A 59 -1.54 8.60 -6.18
CA PHE A 59 -1.78 9.89 -5.56
C PHE A 59 -0.92 10.97 -6.23
N THR A 60 0.39 10.72 -6.39
CA THR A 60 1.32 11.66 -7.01
C THR A 60 0.89 12.01 -8.44
N VAL A 61 0.54 11.01 -9.25
CA VAL A 61 0.06 11.19 -10.63
C VAL A 61 -1.23 12.01 -10.66
N VAL A 62 -2.22 11.65 -9.84
CA VAL A 62 -3.53 12.32 -9.82
C VAL A 62 -3.41 13.76 -9.28
N THR A 63 -2.60 13.99 -8.26
CA THR A 63 -2.42 15.33 -7.67
C THR A 63 -1.55 16.26 -8.50
N SER A 64 -0.80 15.75 -9.47
CA SER A 64 0.14 16.56 -10.24
C SER A 64 -0.53 17.71 -10.99
N GLY A 65 -1.83 17.61 -11.32
CA GLY A 65 -2.63 18.64 -12.02
C GLY A 65 -2.21 18.89 -13.48
N PHE A 66 -0.91 18.75 -13.74
CA PHE A 66 -0.19 18.93 -14.99
C PHE A 66 -0.77 18.11 -16.15
N ILE A 67 -1.27 16.90 -15.87
CA ILE A 67 -1.87 16.05 -16.93
C ILE A 67 -3.07 16.74 -17.57
N THR A 68 -3.84 17.52 -16.81
CA THR A 68 -4.99 18.24 -17.37
C THR A 68 -4.58 19.35 -18.35
N GLU A 69 -3.38 19.91 -18.18
CA GLU A 69 -2.82 20.94 -19.07
C GLU A 69 -2.18 20.37 -20.35
N LEU A 70 -2.11 19.05 -20.49
CA LEU A 70 -1.61 18.39 -21.72
C LEU A 70 -2.74 17.90 -22.64
N LEU A 71 -3.97 17.81 -22.13
CA LEU A 71 -5.11 17.29 -22.89
C LEU A 71 -5.68 18.31 -23.88
N SER A 72 -6.45 17.85 -24.86
CA SER A 72 -7.18 18.71 -25.80
C SER A 72 -8.22 19.58 -25.09
N CYS A 73 -8.59 20.74 -25.67
CA CYS A 73 -9.55 21.68 -25.06
C CYS A 73 -10.90 21.02 -24.71
N GLN A 74 -11.38 20.09 -25.54
CA GLN A 74 -12.62 19.35 -25.28
C GLN A 74 -12.49 18.43 -24.05
N MET A 75 -11.39 17.70 -23.94
CA MET A 75 -11.14 16.82 -22.79
C MET A 75 -10.95 17.63 -21.51
N ARG A 76 -10.26 18.77 -21.57
CA ARG A 76 -10.16 19.72 -20.45
C ARG A 76 -11.53 20.18 -20.00
N TYR A 77 -12.37 20.63 -20.93
CA TYR A 77 -13.72 21.08 -20.62
C TYR A 77 -14.50 19.98 -19.87
N VAL A 78 -14.51 18.75 -20.37
CA VAL A 78 -15.21 17.63 -19.71
C VAL A 78 -14.64 17.38 -18.31
N LEU A 79 -13.33 17.32 -18.14
CA LEU A 79 -12.71 17.03 -16.83
C LEU A 79 -12.82 18.21 -15.84
N THR A 80 -12.91 19.45 -16.30
CA THR A 80 -13.10 20.61 -15.42
C THR A 80 -14.54 20.69 -14.92
N TYR A 81 -15.53 20.49 -15.80
CA TYR A 81 -16.94 20.73 -15.47
C TYR A 81 -17.69 19.47 -15.01
N ASN A 82 -17.35 18.29 -15.52
CA ASN A 82 -18.02 17.04 -15.13
C ASN A 82 -17.26 16.36 -13.98
N ILE A 83 -17.83 16.46 -12.78
CA ILE A 83 -17.28 15.83 -11.58
C ILE A 83 -17.25 14.30 -11.70
N TYR A 84 -18.28 13.70 -12.28
CA TYR A 84 -18.37 12.26 -12.48
C TYR A 84 -17.28 11.76 -13.44
N ALA A 85 -16.95 12.53 -14.47
CA ALA A 85 -15.85 12.19 -15.38
C ALA A 85 -14.51 12.13 -14.66
N ARG A 86 -14.25 13.04 -13.70
CA ARG A 86 -13.03 13.00 -12.86
C ARG A 86 -12.99 11.76 -11.99
N HIS A 87 -14.09 11.45 -11.30
CA HIS A 87 -14.16 10.26 -10.44
C HIS A 87 -14.02 8.97 -11.25
N PHE A 88 -14.71 8.87 -12.40
CA PHE A 88 -14.61 7.74 -13.31
C PHE A 88 -13.19 7.54 -13.82
N LEU A 89 -12.53 8.60 -14.28
CA LEU A 89 -11.15 8.53 -14.75
C LEU A 89 -10.19 8.09 -13.64
N ALA A 90 -10.36 8.59 -12.41
CA ALA A 90 -9.54 8.19 -11.27
C ALA A 90 -9.72 6.69 -10.94
N ILE A 91 -10.95 6.18 -10.92
CA ILE A 91 -11.23 4.74 -10.71
C ILE A 91 -10.60 3.91 -11.85
N LEU A 92 -10.78 4.35 -13.10
CA LEU A 92 -10.22 3.65 -14.27
C LEU A 92 -8.70 3.59 -14.22
N MET A 93 -8.03 4.68 -13.82
CA MET A 93 -6.58 4.70 -13.62
C MET A 93 -6.17 3.69 -12.54
N ILE A 94 -6.79 3.72 -11.36
CA ILE A 94 -6.51 2.75 -10.29
C ILE A 94 -6.67 1.32 -10.79
N PHE A 95 -7.78 1.04 -11.48
CA PHE A 95 -8.06 -0.27 -12.03
C PHE A 95 -6.98 -0.75 -13.01
N ILE A 96 -6.61 0.09 -13.99
CA ILE A 96 -5.58 -0.25 -14.99
C ILE A 96 -4.22 -0.47 -14.33
N PHE A 97 -3.84 0.36 -13.35
CA PHE A 97 -2.58 0.19 -12.63
C PHE A 97 -2.54 -1.13 -11.85
N ILE A 98 -3.62 -1.50 -11.15
CA ILE A 98 -3.66 -2.77 -10.40
C ILE A 98 -3.61 -3.95 -11.37
N MET A 99 -4.38 -3.91 -12.47
CA MET A 99 -4.34 -4.96 -13.50
C MET A 99 -2.94 -5.10 -14.11
N GLY A 100 -2.26 -3.99 -14.42
CA GLY A 100 -0.90 -4.01 -14.96
C GLY A 100 0.15 -4.66 -14.05
N LEU A 101 -0.15 -4.79 -12.75
CA LEU A 101 0.73 -5.39 -11.74
C LEU A 101 0.42 -6.87 -11.43
N GLY A 102 -0.48 -7.51 -12.17
CA GLY A 102 -0.95 -8.85 -11.83
C GLY A 102 -2.42 -8.93 -11.43
N GLY A 103 -3.09 -7.78 -11.30
CA GLY A 103 -4.43 -7.68 -10.74
C GLY A 103 -4.48 -8.05 -9.25
N TRP A 104 -5.67 -8.42 -8.81
CA TRP A 104 -5.95 -8.89 -7.46
C TRP A 104 -6.75 -10.19 -7.52
N SER A 105 -6.37 -11.13 -6.66
CA SER A 105 -7.14 -12.33 -6.31
C SER A 105 -7.32 -12.40 -4.79
N ILE A 106 -8.54 -12.62 -4.31
CA ILE A 106 -8.86 -12.81 -2.89
C ILE A 106 -8.35 -14.18 -2.42
N ASP A 107 -8.38 -15.18 -3.31
CA ASP A 107 -7.79 -16.48 -3.03
C ASP A 107 -6.29 -16.45 -3.32
N ALA A 108 -5.50 -16.47 -2.23
CA ALA A 108 -4.04 -16.50 -2.29
C ALA A 108 -3.50 -17.78 -2.95
N LYS A 109 -4.24 -18.90 -2.89
CA LYS A 109 -3.83 -20.13 -3.59
C LYS A 109 -3.98 -19.96 -5.09
N LEU A 110 -5.08 -19.36 -5.54
CA LEU A 110 -5.30 -19.06 -6.95
C LEU A 110 -4.29 -18.03 -7.47
N ASP A 111 -3.97 -16.99 -6.68
CA ASP A 111 -2.96 -15.97 -7.01
C ASP A 111 -1.56 -16.61 -7.20
N ALA A 112 -1.26 -17.66 -6.45
CA ALA A 112 0.03 -18.36 -6.51
C ALA A 112 0.15 -19.38 -7.65
N MET A 113 -0.95 -19.72 -8.36
CA MET A 113 -0.93 -20.71 -9.44
C MET A 113 -0.33 -20.17 -10.75
N ALA A 114 -0.31 -18.86 -10.92
CA ALA A 114 0.26 -18.20 -12.09
C ALA A 114 1.34 -17.21 -11.68
N LYS A 115 2.26 -16.93 -12.60
CA LYS A 115 3.18 -15.81 -12.41
C LYS A 115 2.37 -14.52 -12.50
N ASN A 116 2.58 -13.60 -11.55
CA ASN A 116 1.95 -12.28 -11.59
C ASN A 116 2.29 -11.55 -12.90
N ASP A 117 1.31 -11.48 -13.80
CA ASP A 117 1.36 -10.73 -15.06
C ASP A 117 -0.01 -10.10 -15.35
N TRP A 118 -0.10 -9.23 -16.35
CA TRP A 118 -1.33 -8.49 -16.63
C TRP A 118 -2.56 -9.38 -16.96
N THR A 119 -2.35 -10.69 -17.21
CA THR A 119 -3.41 -11.68 -17.47
C THR A 119 -3.78 -12.53 -16.25
N SER A 120 -2.96 -12.53 -15.20
CA SER A 120 -3.18 -13.37 -14.00
C SER A 120 -4.28 -12.85 -13.08
N GLY A 121 -4.66 -11.59 -13.23
CA GLY A 121 -5.59 -10.91 -12.34
C GLY A 121 -7.06 -11.23 -12.61
N ASN A 122 -7.83 -11.53 -11.55
CA ASN A 122 -9.29 -11.58 -11.65
C ASN A 122 -9.84 -10.16 -11.86
N VAL A 123 -10.46 -9.92 -13.02
CA VAL A 123 -10.97 -8.60 -13.41
C VAL A 123 -12.03 -8.07 -12.44
N ILE A 124 -12.95 -8.93 -11.97
CA ILE A 124 -14.06 -8.52 -11.09
C ILE A 124 -13.52 -8.18 -9.69
N GLU A 125 -12.65 -9.03 -9.15
CA GLU A 125 -12.04 -8.79 -7.84
C GLU A 125 -11.14 -7.55 -7.87
N THR A 126 -10.41 -7.36 -8.97
CA THR A 126 -9.59 -6.16 -9.19
C THR A 126 -10.45 -4.90 -9.28
N LEU A 127 -11.62 -4.96 -9.92
CA LEU A 127 -12.57 -3.84 -9.97
C LEU A 127 -13.14 -3.52 -8.58
N ILE A 128 -13.48 -4.53 -7.78
CA ILE A 128 -13.94 -4.30 -6.40
C ILE A 128 -12.83 -3.65 -5.58
N MET A 129 -11.59 -4.17 -5.70
CA MET A 129 -10.46 -3.65 -4.96
C MET A 129 -10.11 -2.22 -5.40
N SER A 130 -10.23 -1.89 -6.68
CA SER A 130 -10.01 -0.53 -7.17
C SER A 130 -11.00 0.47 -6.57
N LEU A 131 -12.27 0.08 -6.38
CA LEU A 131 -13.27 0.89 -5.69
C LEU A 131 -12.95 1.09 -4.20
N VAL A 132 -12.46 0.06 -3.51
CA VAL A 132 -12.02 0.16 -2.10
C VAL A 132 -10.85 1.12 -1.97
N ILE A 133 -9.83 0.94 -2.82
CA ILE A 133 -8.63 1.78 -2.89
C ILE A 133 -9.00 3.22 -3.25
N TYR A 134 -9.92 3.40 -4.18
CA TYR A 134 -10.44 4.71 -4.55
C TYR A 134 -11.16 5.41 -3.40
N SER A 135 -11.94 4.65 -2.63
CA SER A 135 -12.62 5.18 -1.45
C SER A 135 -11.62 5.66 -0.39
N ALA A 136 -10.54 4.89 -0.16
CA ALA A 136 -9.44 5.32 0.71
C ALA A 136 -8.74 6.60 0.19
N PHE A 137 -8.52 6.70 -1.12
CA PHE A 137 -8.00 7.91 -1.76
C PHE A 137 -8.93 9.12 -1.55
N LEU A 138 -10.25 8.96 -1.73
CA LEU A 138 -11.21 10.04 -1.48
C LEU A 138 -11.15 10.52 -0.02
N ILE A 139 -11.13 9.60 0.93
CA ILE A 139 -11.00 9.91 2.37
C ILE A 139 -9.69 10.66 2.66
N SER A 140 -8.57 10.18 2.11
CA SER A 140 -7.25 10.82 2.24
C SER A 140 -7.22 12.22 1.63
N SER A 141 -7.80 12.41 0.44
CA SER A 141 -7.86 13.72 -0.23
C SER A 141 -8.67 14.77 0.56
N LYS A 142 -9.52 14.31 1.48
CA LYS A 142 -10.33 15.12 2.39
C LYS A 142 -9.77 15.14 3.81
N SER A 143 -8.47 14.91 3.98
CA SER A 143 -7.79 15.08 5.26
C SER A 143 -7.01 16.40 5.29
N GLN A 144 -6.79 16.95 6.49
CA GLN A 144 -5.91 18.12 6.64
C GLN A 144 -4.49 17.81 6.14
N LEU A 145 -3.77 18.84 5.70
CA LEU A 145 -2.45 18.69 5.09
C LEU A 145 -1.48 17.85 5.95
N VAL A 146 -1.36 18.16 7.24
CA VAL A 146 -0.41 17.48 8.15
C VAL A 146 -0.71 15.99 8.32
N PRO A 147 -1.90 15.54 8.77
CA PRO A 147 -2.17 14.11 8.88
C PRO A 147 -2.12 13.41 7.53
N ASN A 148 -2.46 14.08 6.43
CA ASN A 148 -2.36 13.50 5.10
C ASN A 148 -0.91 13.28 4.66
N LEU A 149 -0.01 14.23 4.94
CA LEU A 149 1.43 14.07 4.70
C LEU A 149 2.03 12.93 5.54
N ILE A 150 1.62 12.82 6.81
CA ILE A 150 2.05 11.70 7.67
C ILE A 150 1.56 10.37 7.07
N PHE A 151 0.29 10.29 6.66
CA PHE A 151 -0.28 9.10 6.02
C PHE A 151 0.51 8.70 4.76
N PHE A 152 0.79 9.62 3.86
CA PHE A 152 1.58 9.32 2.66
C PHE A 152 3.04 8.97 2.97
N GLY A 153 3.64 9.61 3.98
CA GLY A 153 4.97 9.25 4.45
C GLY A 153 5.04 7.82 4.98
N LEU A 154 4.03 7.39 5.75
CA LEU A 154 3.93 6.01 6.24
C LEU A 154 3.74 5.01 5.10
N LEU A 155 2.88 5.30 4.11
CA LEU A 155 2.71 4.46 2.93
C LEU A 155 4.01 4.34 2.10
N LEU A 156 4.76 5.44 1.95
CA LEU A 156 6.04 5.44 1.26
C LEU A 156 7.08 4.59 2.00
N LEU A 157 7.19 4.70 3.32
CA LEU A 157 8.11 3.87 4.11
C LEU A 157 7.73 2.38 4.01
N LEU A 158 6.45 2.07 4.11
CA LEU A 158 5.91 0.73 3.92
C LEU A 158 6.30 0.18 2.54
N TYR A 159 6.17 0.98 1.48
CA TYR A 159 6.60 0.62 0.14
C TYR A 159 8.09 0.25 0.08
N LEU A 160 8.95 1.14 0.59
CA LEU A 160 10.41 0.99 0.50
C LEU A 160 10.87 -0.25 1.27
N ILE A 161 10.39 -0.44 2.50
CA ILE A 161 10.75 -1.60 3.32
C ILE A 161 10.29 -2.90 2.66
N ASN A 162 9.04 -2.94 2.19
CA ASN A 162 8.52 -4.16 1.58
C ASN A 162 9.20 -4.50 0.25
N THR A 163 9.50 -3.49 -0.57
CA THR A 163 10.24 -3.65 -1.83
C THR A 163 11.65 -4.16 -1.56
N GLN A 164 12.35 -3.57 -0.58
CA GLN A 164 13.69 -4.00 -0.19
C GLN A 164 13.70 -5.43 0.36
N ARG A 165 12.71 -5.76 1.20
CA ARG A 165 12.52 -7.11 1.72
C ARG A 165 12.34 -8.13 0.60
N ASN A 166 11.45 -7.86 -0.36
CA ASN A 166 11.21 -8.74 -1.49
C ASN A 166 12.45 -8.88 -2.37
N PHE A 167 13.21 -7.80 -2.56
CA PHE A 167 14.49 -7.83 -3.29
C PHE A 167 15.51 -8.77 -2.64
N TRP A 168 15.64 -8.75 -1.31
CA TRP A 168 16.54 -9.67 -0.58
C TRP A 168 15.99 -11.09 -0.51
N LYS A 169 14.67 -11.27 -0.32
CA LYS A 169 14.01 -12.59 -0.29
C LYS A 169 14.20 -13.31 -1.63
N ALA A 170 14.02 -12.63 -2.75
CA ALA A 170 14.21 -13.19 -4.10
C ALA A 170 15.65 -13.64 -4.39
N ARG A 171 16.64 -13.16 -3.61
CA ARG A 171 18.06 -13.51 -3.75
C ARG A 171 18.59 -14.40 -2.63
N ASN A 172 17.72 -14.88 -1.75
CA ASN A 172 18.11 -15.66 -0.56
C ASN A 172 19.15 -14.94 0.32
N MET A 173 19.13 -13.59 0.35
CA MET A 173 20.09 -12.76 1.10
C MET A 173 19.59 -12.37 2.49
N ILE A 174 18.35 -12.71 2.84
CA ILE A 174 17.71 -12.30 4.10
C ILE A 174 17.79 -13.42 5.13
N SER A 175 18.23 -13.09 6.35
CA SER A 175 18.15 -14.01 7.49
C SER A 175 16.71 -14.15 7.96
N VAL A 176 16.38 -15.29 8.59
CA VAL A 176 15.04 -15.54 9.16
C VAL A 176 14.64 -14.43 10.14
N HIS A 177 15.58 -14.00 10.99
CA HIS A 177 15.35 -12.93 11.96
C HIS A 177 15.06 -11.58 11.30
N ASN A 178 15.87 -11.18 10.30
CA ASN A 178 15.67 -9.91 9.60
C ASN A 178 14.35 -9.90 8.82
N ASN A 179 13.97 -11.04 8.23
CA ASN A 179 12.68 -11.16 7.53
C ASN A 179 11.50 -10.97 8.49
N ALA A 180 11.54 -11.60 9.68
CA ALA A 180 10.51 -11.44 10.69
C ALA A 180 10.41 -10.00 11.21
N PHE A 181 11.57 -9.36 11.48
CA PHE A 181 11.62 -7.96 11.90
C PHE A 181 11.02 -7.02 10.83
N MET A 182 11.36 -7.21 9.56
CA MET A 182 10.82 -6.42 8.46
C MET A 182 9.31 -6.61 8.31
N LEU A 183 8.82 -7.86 8.39
CA LEU A 183 7.38 -8.15 8.36
C LEU A 183 6.63 -7.44 9.49
N TYR A 184 7.14 -7.56 10.72
CA TYR A 184 6.55 -6.90 11.89
C TYR A 184 6.52 -5.37 11.73
N THR A 185 7.61 -4.79 11.22
CA THR A 185 7.71 -3.36 10.93
C THR A 185 6.68 -2.93 9.88
N THR A 186 6.53 -3.68 8.79
CA THR A 186 5.52 -3.38 7.75
C THR A 186 4.09 -3.49 8.27
N TYR A 187 3.82 -4.42 9.18
CA TYR A 187 2.51 -4.56 9.82
C TYR A 187 2.18 -3.36 10.71
N ILE A 188 3.13 -2.93 11.57
CA ILE A 188 2.94 -1.74 12.41
C ILE A 188 2.73 -0.49 11.55
N LEU A 189 3.52 -0.31 10.49
CA LEU A 189 3.36 0.81 9.55
C LEU A 189 2.02 0.78 8.83
N GLY A 190 1.53 -0.40 8.44
CA GLY A 190 0.21 -0.57 7.85
C GLY A 190 -0.90 -0.18 8.81
N ALA A 191 -0.83 -0.67 10.05
CA ALA A 191 -1.80 -0.34 11.10
C ALA A 191 -1.77 1.17 11.44
N SER A 192 -0.59 1.76 11.58
CA SER A 192 -0.46 3.20 11.86
C SER A 192 -0.99 4.05 10.70
N SER A 193 -0.77 3.64 9.45
CA SER A 193 -1.32 4.32 8.27
C SER A 193 -2.86 4.38 8.32
N ILE A 194 -3.52 3.26 8.66
CA ILE A 194 -4.98 3.22 8.80
C ILE A 194 -5.46 4.16 9.91
N VAL A 195 -4.79 4.14 11.07
CA VAL A 195 -5.13 5.03 12.19
C VAL A 195 -4.96 6.50 11.80
N THR A 196 -3.86 6.86 11.15
CA THR A 196 -3.61 8.24 10.69
C THR A 196 -4.65 8.69 9.66
N LEU A 197 -5.03 7.82 8.72
CA LEU A 197 -6.07 8.11 7.73
C LEU A 197 -7.42 8.42 8.40
N LEU A 198 -7.86 7.54 9.31
CA LEU A 198 -9.13 7.71 10.02
C LEU A 198 -9.11 8.95 10.91
N TYR A 199 -8.02 9.17 11.65
CA TYR A 199 -7.84 10.37 12.47
C TYR A 199 -7.89 11.64 11.63
N GLY A 200 -7.15 11.68 10.51
CA GLY A 200 -7.10 12.83 9.60
C GLY A 200 -8.46 13.17 9.02
N PHE A 201 -9.23 12.15 8.63
CA PHE A 201 -10.56 12.30 8.08
C PHE A 201 -11.58 12.78 9.13
N ILE A 202 -11.61 12.14 10.31
CA ILE A 202 -12.52 12.52 11.41
C ILE A 202 -12.24 13.96 11.85
N ASN A 203 -10.97 14.31 12.05
CA ASN A 203 -10.58 15.67 12.42
C ASN A 203 -11.02 16.69 11.35
N TYR A 204 -10.92 16.35 10.07
CA TYR A 204 -11.38 17.21 8.98
C TYR A 204 -12.90 17.35 8.93
N ILE A 205 -13.66 16.29 9.20
CA ILE A 205 -15.13 16.36 9.32
C ILE A 205 -15.52 17.35 10.42
N TYR A 206 -14.90 17.26 11.60
CA TYR A 206 -15.18 18.21 12.69
C TYR A 206 -14.86 19.65 12.30
N TYR A 207 -13.71 19.87 11.64
CA TYR A 207 -13.32 21.17 11.12
C TYR A 207 -14.36 21.72 10.12
N GLN A 208 -14.77 20.92 9.15
CA GLN A 208 -15.72 21.32 8.12
C GLN A 208 -17.14 21.55 8.68
N LYS A 209 -17.59 20.71 9.61
CA LYS A 209 -18.88 20.88 10.28
C LYS A 209 -18.92 22.16 11.12
N SER A 210 -17.79 22.51 11.76
CA SER A 210 -17.65 23.78 12.49
C SER A 210 -17.73 25.01 11.57
N GLN A 211 -17.17 24.92 10.36
CA GLN A 211 -17.18 26.03 9.39
C GLN A 211 -18.55 26.23 8.71
N TYR A 212 -19.20 25.14 8.28
CA TYR A 212 -20.43 25.21 7.48
C TYR A 212 -21.71 25.16 8.32
N GLY A 213 -21.62 24.75 9.59
CA GLY A 213 -22.77 24.64 10.49
C GLY A 213 -23.90 23.80 9.88
N ASP A 214 -25.09 24.37 9.82
CA ASP A 214 -26.29 23.71 9.30
C ASP A 214 -26.31 23.53 7.77
N ASN A 215 -25.43 24.23 7.04
CA ASN A 215 -25.31 24.09 5.59
C ASN A 215 -24.40 22.92 5.17
N PHE A 216 -23.93 22.11 6.13
CA PHE A 216 -23.09 20.95 5.84
C PHE A 216 -23.88 19.85 5.13
N SER A 217 -23.36 19.40 3.99
CA SER A 217 -23.97 18.32 3.21
C SER A 217 -22.94 17.24 2.87
N TRP A 218 -23.25 16.00 3.23
CA TRP A 218 -22.35 14.84 3.05
C TRP A 218 -22.01 14.57 1.59
N PHE A 219 -22.98 14.72 0.69
CA PHE A 219 -22.79 14.51 -0.74
C PHE A 219 -21.72 15.46 -1.31
N TYR A 220 -21.82 16.75 -1.02
CA TYR A 220 -20.86 17.75 -1.47
C TYR A 220 -19.52 17.67 -0.75
N PHE A 221 -19.51 17.20 0.50
CA PHE A 221 -18.27 16.96 1.24
C PHE A 221 -17.43 15.84 0.61
N ILE A 222 -18.05 14.67 0.33
CA ILE A 222 -17.35 13.49 -0.19
C ILE A 222 -17.05 13.62 -1.68
N LEU A 223 -18.06 13.96 -2.50
CA LEU A 223 -17.94 13.97 -3.95
C LEU A 223 -17.61 15.35 -4.51
N GLY A 224 -18.01 16.43 -3.83
CA GLY A 224 -17.82 17.79 -4.32
C GLY A 224 -16.39 18.32 -4.21
N GLY A 225 -16.04 19.28 -5.06
CA GLY A 225 -14.89 20.17 -4.83
C GLY A 225 -15.31 21.24 -3.82
N GLN A 226 -14.75 21.22 -2.61
CA GLN A 226 -15.01 22.30 -1.66
C GLN A 226 -14.33 23.58 -2.17
N LYS A 227 -15.10 24.65 -2.31
CA LYS A 227 -14.54 25.98 -2.53
C LYS A 227 -13.84 26.40 -1.24
N CYS A 228 -12.56 26.75 -1.32
CA CYS A 228 -11.81 27.19 -0.15
C CYS A 228 -12.38 28.53 0.34
N ALA A 229 -13.04 28.53 1.50
CA ALA A 229 -13.65 29.73 2.08
C ALA A 229 -12.64 30.87 2.32
N SER A 230 -11.35 30.57 2.54
CA SER A 230 -10.31 31.60 2.69
C SER A 230 -9.94 32.28 1.37
N LEU A 231 -9.98 31.56 0.24
CA LEU A 231 -9.63 32.10 -1.07
C LEU A 231 -10.75 32.98 -1.65
N GLU A 232 -11.99 32.77 -1.22
CA GLU A 232 -13.13 33.62 -1.61
C GLU A 232 -13.13 34.95 -0.84
N ASN A 233 -12.69 34.95 0.42
CA ASN A 233 -12.59 36.15 1.25
C ASN A 233 -11.44 37.10 0.85
N GLU A 234 -10.42 36.61 0.14
CA GLU A 234 -9.34 37.45 -0.41
C GLU A 234 -9.64 37.98 -1.83
N GLY A 235 -10.55 37.33 -2.57
CA GLY A 235 -10.95 37.75 -3.94
C GLY A 235 -12.13 38.74 -4.01
N TYR A 236 -12.96 38.81 -2.96
CA TYR A 236 -14.09 39.76 -2.88
C TYR A 236 -14.25 40.32 -1.46
N GLY A 237 -13.35 41.20 -1.03
CA GLY A 237 -13.59 42.16 0.07
C GLY A 237 -14.41 41.64 1.27
N GLY A 238 -14.12 40.44 1.77
CA GLY A 238 -14.94 39.75 2.76
C GLY A 238 -14.81 40.40 4.13
N LYS A 239 -15.86 41.08 4.58
CA LYS A 239 -15.98 41.62 5.94
C LYS A 239 -15.72 40.51 6.97
N LYS A 240 -14.68 40.69 7.79
CA LYS A 240 -14.51 39.96 9.06
C LYS A 240 -15.79 40.07 9.88
N THR A 241 -16.60 39.02 9.93
CA THR A 241 -17.63 38.88 10.96
C THR A 241 -16.92 38.74 12.30
N ARG A 242 -16.87 39.84 13.06
CA ARG A 242 -16.50 39.82 14.48
C ARG A 242 -17.44 38.83 15.19
N HIS A 243 -16.88 37.74 15.70
CA HIS A 243 -17.52 37.00 16.77
C HIS A 243 -17.76 37.98 17.93
N LYS A 244 -19.03 38.33 18.17
CA LYS A 244 -19.47 38.85 19.46
C LYS A 244 -19.34 37.70 20.46
N LYS A 245 -18.43 37.84 21.42
CA LYS A 245 -18.52 37.12 22.69
C LYS A 245 -19.77 37.63 23.40
N HIS A 246 -20.68 36.71 23.73
CA HIS A 246 -21.65 36.89 24.80
C HIS A 246 -21.18 36.07 25.99
#